data_AF-A0A7W0YM63-F1
#
_entry.id   AF-A0A7W0YM63-F1
#
_cell.length_a   1.000
_cell.length_b   1.000
_cell.length_c   1.000
_cell.angle_alpha   90.00
_cell.angle_beta   90.00
_cell.angle_gamma   90.00
#
_symmetry.space_group_name_H-M   'P 1'
#
loop_
_entity.id
_entity.type
_entity.pdbx_description
1 polymer ?
#
loop_
_entity_poly.entity_id
_entity_poly.type
_entity_poly.pdbx_seq_one_letter_code
_entity_poly.pdbx_strand_id
1 'polypeptide(L)'
;MLVGAKILGEAAERIGQPAVLGELMAGVLLGGSVLGVVPTEGTAADLVHVFAELGVLLLLFEIGLETDLREMFRVGPASLAVACVGVALPFALGYAYWVMAPHPAVAGADLTTAGIFIGATLTATSVG
;
A
#
# COMPACT_ATOMS: atom_id res chain seq x y z
N MET A 1 15.80 2.90 11.89
CA MET A 1 14.54 2.39 11.33
C MET A 1 14.34 0.90 11.61
N LEU A 2 15.25 0.00 11.20
CA LEU A 2 15.10 -1.45 11.39
C LEU A 2 14.82 -1.92 12.82
N VAL A 3 15.60 -1.43 13.80
CA VAL A 3 15.39 -1.79 15.22
C VAL A 3 14.01 -1.34 15.71
N GLY A 4 13.59 -0.12 15.36
CA GLY A 4 12.27 0.39 15.68
C GLY A 4 11.15 -0.41 15.04
N ALA A 5 11.31 -0.77 13.76
CA ALA A 5 10.38 -1.62 13.01
C ALA A 5 10.23 -3.00 13.67
N LYS A 6 11.34 -3.65 14.07
CA LYS A 6 11.29 -4.94 14.77
C LYS A 6 10.63 -4.85 16.15
N ILE A 7 10.94 -3.82 16.94
CA ILE A 7 10.33 -3.65 18.27
C ILE A 7 8.82 -3.42 18.16
N LEU A 8 8.40 -2.52 17.26
CA LEU A 8 6.99 -2.20 17.08
C LEU A 8 6.23 -3.34 16.38
N GLY A 9 6.86 -4.06 15.45
CA GLY A 9 6.30 -5.25 14.81
C GLY A 9 6.04 -6.36 15.81
N GLU A 10 7.02 -6.68 16.66
CA GLU A 10 6.88 -7.65 17.76
C GLU A 10 5.79 -7.20 18.76
N ALA A 11 5.73 -5.90 19.07
CA ALA A 11 4.68 -5.36 19.93
C ALA A 11 3.28 -5.50 19.30
N ALA A 12 3.15 -5.29 17.98
CA ALA A 12 1.92 -5.49 17.24
C ALA A 12 1.48 -6.96 17.28
N GLU A 13 2.39 -7.90 17.07
CA GLU A 13 2.10 -9.33 17.16
C GLU A 13 1.63 -9.74 18.57
N ARG A 14 2.22 -9.18 19.63
CA ARG A 14 1.82 -9.44 21.02
C ARG A 14 0.40 -9.02 21.35
N ILE A 15 -0.11 -8.00 20.66
CA ILE A 15 -1.50 -7.55 20.80
C ILE A 15 -2.45 -8.19 19.77
N GLY A 16 -1.97 -9.18 19.01
CA GLY A 16 -2.75 -9.91 18.00
C GLY A 16 -2.94 -9.17 16.68
N GLN A 17 -2.08 -8.19 16.38
CA GLN A 17 -2.07 -7.46 15.11
C GLN A 17 -0.95 -7.98 14.19
N PRO A 18 -1.08 -7.87 12.86
CA PRO A 18 0.00 -8.19 11.94
C PRO A 18 1.26 -7.35 12.20
N ALA A 19 2.46 -7.94 12.10
CA ALA A 19 3.72 -7.23 12.32
C ALA A 19 3.88 -5.98 11.44
N VAL A 20 3.42 -6.05 10.18
CA VAL A 20 3.51 -4.95 9.20
C VAL A 20 2.88 -3.67 9.73
N LEU A 21 1.79 -3.76 10.52
CA LEU A 21 1.17 -2.58 11.15
C LEU A 21 2.16 -1.87 12.10
N GLY A 22 2.90 -2.63 12.91
CA GLY A 22 3.94 -2.10 13.78
C GLY A 22 5.13 -1.51 13.02
N GLU A 23 5.54 -2.15 11.93
CA GLU A 23 6.62 -1.68 11.05
C GLU A 23 6.25 -0.35 10.37
N LEU A 24 5.01 -0.22 9.88
CA LEU A 24 4.48 1.02 9.32
C LEU A 24 4.42 2.14 10.37
N MET A 25 3.95 1.84 11.59
CA MET A 25 3.96 2.81 12.68
C MET A 25 5.38 3.27 13.02
N ALA A 26 6.36 2.36 13.02
CA ALA A 26 7.76 2.72 13.24
C ALA A 26 8.26 3.69 12.15
N GLY A 27 7.88 3.48 10.89
CA GLY A 27 8.18 4.37 9.78
C GLY A 27 7.58 5.76 9.96
N VAL A 28 6.30 5.86 10.34
CA VAL A 28 5.61 7.14 10.58
C VAL A 28 6.24 7.89 11.77
N LEU A 29 6.50 7.18 12.88
CA LEU A 29 7.06 7.79 14.09
C LEU A 29 8.50 8.25 13.88
N LEU A 30 9.35 7.43 13.27
CA LEU A 30 10.77 7.76 13.08
C LEU A 30 11.03 8.64 11.86
N GLY A 31 10.10 8.69 10.91
CA GLY A 31 10.16 9.50 9.70
C GLY A 31 9.87 10.98 9.93
N GLY A 32 9.84 11.75 8.84
CA GLY A 32 9.60 13.20 8.86
C GLY A 32 8.22 13.63 9.38
N SER A 33 7.28 12.70 9.54
CA SER A 33 5.93 12.99 10.04
C SER A 33 5.89 13.30 11.54
N VAL A 34 6.80 12.74 12.35
CA VAL A 34 6.78 12.90 13.81
C VAL A 34 8.15 13.26 14.37
N LEU A 35 9.14 12.36 14.33
CA LEU A 35 10.44 12.57 15.00
C LEU A 35 11.53 13.11 14.06
N GLY A 36 11.41 12.94 12.74
CA GLY A 36 12.40 13.43 11.76
C GLY A 36 13.78 12.78 11.88
N VAL A 37 13.87 11.56 12.43
CA VAL A 37 15.14 10.84 12.63
C VAL A 37 15.63 10.21 11.34
N VAL A 38 14.71 9.77 10.47
CA VAL A 38 15.04 9.21 9.16
C VAL A 38 15.18 10.35 8.13
N PRO A 39 16.25 10.37 7.33
CA PRO A 39 16.44 11.38 6.28
C PRO A 39 15.28 11.36 5.28
N THR A 40 14.69 12.52 5.01
CA THR A 40 13.62 12.70 4.03
C THR A 40 14.09 13.32 2.72
N GLU A 41 15.31 13.88 2.69
CA GLU A 41 15.89 14.53 1.52
C GLU A 41 17.38 14.20 1.39
N GLY A 42 17.91 14.35 0.18
CA GLY A 42 19.31 14.12 -0.15
C GLY A 42 19.69 12.64 -0.33
N THR A 43 20.98 12.40 -0.52
CA THR A 43 21.51 11.08 -0.92
C THR A 43 21.17 9.96 0.05
N ALA A 44 21.03 10.25 1.35
CA ALA A 44 20.65 9.25 2.34
C ALA A 44 19.19 8.83 2.19
N ALA A 45 18.29 9.73 1.80
CA ALA A 45 16.89 9.39 1.53
C ALA A 45 16.77 8.55 0.24
N ASP A 46 17.55 8.89 -0.79
CA ASP A 46 17.61 8.12 -2.04
C ASP A 46 18.07 6.68 -1.77
N LEU A 47 19.09 6.49 -0.94
CA LEU A 47 19.54 5.15 -0.55
C LEU A 47 18.45 4.36 0.17
N VAL A 48 17.73 4.98 1.11
CA VAL A 48 16.60 4.33 1.80
C VAL A 48 15.53 3.93 0.78
N HIS A 49 15.25 4.76 -0.22
CA HIS A 49 14.29 4.45 -1.28
C HIS A 49 14.72 3.24 -2.13
N VAL A 50 15.98 3.19 -2.55
CA VAL A 50 16.53 2.03 -3.30
C VAL A 50 16.44 0.74 -2.47
N PHE A 51 16.77 0.79 -1.18
CA PHE A 51 16.64 -0.39 -0.31
C PHE A 51 15.17 -0.82 -0.12
N ALA A 52 14.23 0.13 -0.07
CA ALA A 52 12.81 -0.18 -0.01
C ALA A 52 12.32 -0.87 -1.30
N GLU A 53 12.73 -0.36 -2.47
CA GLU A 53 12.42 -1.00 -3.76
C GLU A 53 13.02 -2.40 -3.87
N LEU A 54 14.27 -2.58 -3.43
CA LEU A 54 14.91 -3.90 -3.39
C LEU A 54 14.15 -4.85 -2.45
N GLY A 55 13.71 -4.37 -1.28
CA GLY A 55 12.90 -5.17 -0.35
C GLY A 55 11.59 -5.64 -0.97
N VAL A 56 10.86 -4.75 -1.64
CA VAL A 56 9.61 -5.08 -2.36
C VAL A 56 9.88 -6.05 -3.51
N LEU A 57 10.96 -5.86 -4.27
CA LEU A 57 11.32 -6.74 -5.38
C LEU A 57 11.62 -8.15 -4.87
N LEU A 58 12.43 -8.28 -3.80
CA LEU A 58 12.74 -9.56 -3.18
C LEU A 58 11.49 -10.25 -2.63
N LEU A 59 10.60 -9.50 -1.97
CA LEU A 59 9.32 -10.01 -1.46
C LEU A 59 8.43 -10.55 -2.59
N LEU A 60 8.23 -9.77 -3.65
CA LEU A 60 7.42 -10.20 -4.80
C LEU A 60 8.05 -11.38 -5.53
N PHE A 61 9.38 -11.45 -5.57
CA PHE A 61 10.11 -12.59 -6.13
C PHE A 61 9.91 -13.85 -5.30
N GLU A 62 10.01 -13.75 -3.97
CA GLU A 62 9.76 -14.85 -3.04
C GLU A 62 8.32 -15.38 -3.16
N ILE A 63 7.32 -14.48 -3.16
CA ILE A 63 5.92 -14.84 -3.41
C ILE A 63 5.78 -15.58 -4.74
N GLY A 64 6.48 -15.12 -5.78
CA GLY A 64 6.49 -15.77 -7.09
C GLY A 64 7.11 -17.17 -7.08
N LEU A 65 8.14 -17.40 -6.26
CA LEU A 65 8.79 -18.72 -6.09
C LEU A 65 7.93 -19.70 -5.29
N GLU A 66 7.14 -19.21 -4.33
CA GLU A 66 6.25 -20.03 -3.51
C GLU A 66 4.90 -20.35 -4.20
N THR A 67 4.52 -19.58 -5.21
CA THR A 67 3.24 -19.74 -5.90
C THR A 67 3.24 -20.92 -6.89
N ASP A 68 2.34 -21.90 -6.69
CA ASP A 68 2.09 -22.95 -7.69
C ASP A 68 1.22 -22.41 -8.84
N LEU A 69 1.85 -22.21 -10.00
CA LEU A 69 1.18 -21.69 -11.18
C LEU A 69 0.06 -22.62 -11.69
N ARG A 70 0.17 -23.93 -11.52
CA ARG A 70 -0.85 -24.89 -11.98
C ARG A 70 -2.11 -24.77 -11.14
N GLU A 71 -1.96 -24.63 -9.83
CA GLU A 71 -3.09 -24.39 -8.94
C GLU A 71 -3.73 -23.02 -9.21
N MET A 72 -2.93 -21.99 -9.43
CA MET A 72 -3.40 -20.66 -9.82
C MET A 72 -4.26 -20.71 -11.12
N PHE A 73 -3.80 -21.40 -12.15
CA PHE A 73 -4.57 -21.55 -13.40
C PHE A 73 -5.86 -22.35 -13.22
N ARG A 74 -5.90 -23.31 -12.29
CA ARG A 74 -7.12 -24.10 -12.01
C ARG A 74 -8.27 -23.23 -11.50
N VAL A 75 -7.97 -22.19 -10.73
CA VAL A 75 -8.97 -21.24 -10.19
C VAL A 75 -9.13 -19.97 -11.02
N GLY A 76 -8.47 -19.90 -12.19
CA GLY A 76 -8.37 -18.71 -13.04
C GLY A 76 -9.70 -17.99 -13.32
N PRO A 77 -10.78 -18.68 -13.75
CA PRO A 77 -12.05 -18.01 -14.03
C PRO A 77 -12.69 -17.36 -12.80
N ALA A 78 -12.63 -18.02 -11.64
CA ALA A 78 -13.15 -17.46 -10.40
C ALA A 78 -12.29 -16.28 -9.92
N SER A 79 -10.97 -16.42 -10.01
CA SER A 79 -10.01 -15.35 -9.71
C SER A 79 -10.23 -14.11 -10.59
N LEU A 80 -10.46 -14.30 -11.88
CA LEU A 80 -10.75 -13.20 -12.81
C LEU A 80 -12.05 -12.47 -12.43
N ALA A 81 -13.11 -13.20 -12.08
CA ALA A 81 -14.35 -12.59 -11.63
C ALA A 81 -14.15 -11.76 -10.35
N VAL A 82 -13.41 -12.32 -9.38
CA VAL A 82 -13.06 -11.61 -8.14
C VAL A 82 -12.23 -10.36 -8.43
N ALA A 83 -11.24 -10.43 -9.32
CA ALA A 83 -10.43 -9.28 -9.71
C ALA A 83 -11.27 -8.19 -10.40
N CYS A 84 -12.15 -8.56 -11.35
CA CYS A 84 -13.02 -7.60 -12.02
C CYS A 84 -13.95 -6.88 -11.05
N VAL A 85 -14.60 -7.62 -10.15
CA VAL A 85 -15.49 -7.04 -9.13
C VAL A 85 -14.69 -6.22 -8.11
N GLY A 86 -13.56 -6.75 -7.66
CA GLY A 86 -12.64 -6.13 -6.70
C GLY A 86 -11.98 -4.86 -7.22
N VAL A 87 -11.93 -4.63 -8.54
CA VAL A 87 -11.50 -3.36 -9.14
C VAL A 87 -12.70 -2.46 -9.41
N ALA A 88 -13.72 -2.96 -10.12
CA ALA A 88 -14.83 -2.15 -10.60
C ALA A 88 -15.66 -1.54 -9.45
N LEU A 89 -15.87 -2.30 -8.37
CA LEU A 89 -16.70 -1.87 -7.26
C LEU A 89 -16.04 -0.76 -6.41
N PRO A 90 -14.81 -0.92 -5.86
CA PRO A 90 -14.16 0.18 -5.14
C PRO A 90 -13.84 1.38 -6.03
N PHE A 91 -13.55 1.17 -7.33
CA PHE A 91 -13.39 2.28 -8.26
C PHE A 91 -14.68 3.11 -8.38
N ALA A 92 -15.80 2.45 -8.67
CA ALA A 92 -17.09 3.11 -8.83
C ALA A 92 -17.54 3.81 -7.54
N LEU A 93 -17.36 3.14 -6.39
CA LEU A 93 -17.70 3.72 -5.09
C LEU A 93 -16.81 4.90 -4.72
N GLY A 94 -15.50 4.82 -4.95
CA GLY A 94 -14.56 5.92 -4.72
C GLY A 94 -14.85 7.13 -5.59
N TYR A 95 -15.08 6.91 -6.88
CA TYR A 95 -15.47 7.95 -7.83
C TYR A 95 -16.81 8.59 -7.46
N ALA A 96 -17.84 7.78 -7.15
CA ALA A 96 -19.15 8.27 -6.77
C ALA A 96 -19.10 9.07 -5.45
N TYR A 97 -18.36 8.58 -4.45
CA TYR A 97 -18.15 9.28 -3.19
C TYR A 97 -17.56 10.67 -3.42
N TRP A 98 -16.53 10.78 -4.26
CA TRP A 98 -15.93 12.06 -4.61
C TRP A 98 -16.93 13.00 -5.26
N VAL A 99 -17.62 12.58 -6.32
CA VAL A 99 -18.56 13.43 -7.06
C VAL A 99 -19.75 13.89 -6.21
N MET A 100 -20.20 13.06 -5.27
CA MET A 100 -21.40 13.34 -4.46
C MET A 100 -21.11 14.11 -3.17
N ALA A 101 -19.92 14.00 -2.59
CA ALA A 101 -19.57 14.73 -1.37
C ALA A 101 -19.40 16.23 -1.68
N PRO A 102 -19.76 17.16 -0.78
CA PRO A 102 -19.32 18.55 -0.88
C PRO A 102 -17.83 18.62 -0.54
N HIS A 103 -17.03 19.16 -1.45
CA HIS A 103 -15.58 19.26 -1.28
C HIS A 103 -15.11 20.67 -1.63
N PRO A 104 -14.16 21.23 -0.87
CA PRO A 104 -13.53 22.48 -1.25
C PRO A 104 -12.85 22.29 -2.61
N ALA A 105 -12.90 23.32 -3.46
CA ALA A 105 -12.26 23.27 -4.77
C ALA A 105 -10.81 22.84 -4.60
N VAL A 106 -10.45 21.70 -5.19
CA VAL A 106 -9.06 21.22 -5.19
C VAL A 106 -8.28 22.15 -6.10
N ALA A 107 -7.35 22.91 -5.52
CA ALA A 107 -6.55 23.87 -6.27
C ALA A 107 -5.74 23.14 -7.36
N GLY A 108 -6.08 23.38 -8.62
CA GLY A 108 -5.31 22.92 -9.78
C GLY A 108 -5.70 21.57 -10.39
N ALA A 109 -6.73 20.88 -9.89
CA ALA A 109 -7.23 19.64 -10.50
C ALA A 109 -8.72 19.78 -10.88
N ASP A 110 -9.06 19.34 -12.10
CA ASP A 110 -10.45 19.21 -12.49
C ASP A 110 -11.17 18.17 -11.61
N LEU A 111 -12.45 18.40 -11.31
CA LEU A 111 -13.25 17.58 -10.40
C LEU A 111 -13.24 16.10 -10.82
N THR A 112 -13.25 15.89 -12.14
CA THR A 112 -13.23 14.57 -12.79
C THR A 112 -11.90 13.84 -12.57
N THR A 113 -10.77 14.54 -12.74
CA THR A 113 -9.43 13.95 -12.62
C THR A 113 -9.16 13.48 -11.20
N ALA A 114 -9.54 14.28 -10.20
CA ALA A 114 -9.42 13.90 -8.80
C ALA A 114 -10.31 12.70 -8.45
N GLY A 115 -11.53 12.63 -8.99
CA GLY A 115 -12.43 11.49 -8.80
C GLY A 115 -11.86 10.20 -9.39
N ILE A 116 -11.29 10.26 -10.60
CA ILE A 116 -10.64 9.10 -11.23
C ILE A 116 -9.45 8.64 -10.39
N PHE A 117 -8.65 9.58 -9.85
CA PHE A 117 -7.52 9.25 -9.00
C PHE A 117 -7.95 8.54 -7.71
N ILE A 118 -8.97 9.07 -7.02
CA ILE A 118 -9.51 8.45 -5.80
C ILE A 118 -10.12 7.09 -6.08
N GLY A 119 -10.87 6.95 -7.17
CA GLY A 119 -11.38 5.66 -7.62
C GLY A 119 -10.24 4.66 -7.82
N ALA A 120 -9.19 5.05 -8.54
CA ALA A 120 -8.05 4.19 -8.86
C ALA A 120 -7.24 3.77 -7.62
N THR A 121 -6.97 4.68 -6.69
CA THR A 121 -6.18 4.37 -5.48
C THR A 121 -6.84 3.34 -4.57
N LEU A 122 -8.17 3.25 -4.57
CA LEU A 122 -8.93 2.27 -3.79
C LEU A 122 -9.00 0.87 -4.44
N THR A 123 -8.55 0.72 -5.68
CA THR A 123 -8.58 -0.58 -6.39
C THR A 123 -7.39 -1.49 -6.10
N ALA A 124 -6.27 -0.91 -5.69
CA ALA A 124 -5.03 -1.66 -5.50
C ALA A 124 -5.09 -2.51 -4.23
N THR A 125 -4.84 -3.81 -4.35
CA THR A 125 -4.74 -4.76 -3.23
C THR A 125 -3.30 -5.24 -3.06
N SER A 126 -2.81 -5.32 -1.82
CA SER A 126 -1.57 -6.03 -1.48
C SER A 126 -1.88 -7.50 -1.15
N VAL A 127 -1.06 -8.43 -1.65
CA VAL A 127 -1.21 -9.88 -1.44
C VAL A 127 -0.41 -10.36 -0.21
N GLY A 128 0.39 -9.48 0.40
CA GLY A 128 1.16 -9.73 1.62
C GLY A 128 0.52 -9.10 2.86
#